data_AF-A0AAW9K5R3-F1
#
_entry.id   AF-A0AAW9K5R3-F1
#
_cell.length_a   1.000
_cell.length_b   1.000
_cell.length_c   1.000
_cell.angle_alpha   90.00
_cell.angle_beta   90.00
_cell.angle_gamma   90.00
#
_symmetry.space_group_name_H-M   'P 1'
#
loop_
_entity.id
_entity.type
_entity.pdbx_description
1 polymer ?
#
loop_
_entity_poly.entity_id
_entity_poly.type
_entity_poly.pdbx_seq_one_letter_code
_entity_poly.pdbx_strand_id
1 'polypeptide(L)'
;PSDGFSRLEAEKSDAWSGESLRNETGNLGGTYDGAWIRYDGLDFEGLNTLILGLRYDNASDRCASDSSLEVRVDGVDGQLIGTVELPTTGKAWGTYKTIQVAMDNPEILKGKHDVYFVFRGTTGEKPYVANVDYLQFRETAVD
;
A
#
# COMPACT_ATOMS: atom_id res chain seq x y z
N PRO A 1 9.39 1.60 17.93
CA PRO A 1 8.27 2.17 17.14
C PRO A 1 8.82 3.08 16.06
N SER A 2 8.51 2.75 14.81
CA SER A 2 8.73 3.62 13.66
C SER A 2 7.71 4.76 13.72
N ASP A 3 8.13 5.95 13.33
CA ASP A 3 7.22 7.07 13.09
C ASP A 3 6.25 6.70 11.96
N GLY A 4 4.94 6.75 12.23
CA GLY A 4 3.90 6.38 11.27
C GLY A 4 3.83 7.27 10.03
N PHE A 5 4.44 8.46 10.05
CA PHE A 5 4.46 9.41 8.94
C PHE A 5 5.73 9.33 8.07
N SER A 6 6.69 8.49 8.47
CA SER A 6 7.90 8.24 7.68
C SER A 6 7.58 7.54 6.37
N ARG A 7 8.44 7.72 5.36
CA ARG A 7 8.35 6.97 4.09
C ARG A 7 8.60 5.49 4.38
N LEU A 8 7.68 4.66 3.91
CA LEU A 8 7.71 3.21 3.99
C LEU A 8 8.10 2.65 2.62
N GLU A 9 9.35 2.23 2.46
CA GLU A 9 9.78 1.55 1.22
C GLU A 9 9.10 0.18 1.17
N ALA A 10 8.39 -0.11 0.07
CA ALA A 10 7.55 -1.32 -0.04
C ALA A 10 8.40 -2.59 0.02
N GLU A 11 9.60 -2.55 -0.55
CA GLU A 11 10.57 -3.64 -0.56
C GLU A 11 11.35 -3.81 0.75
N LYS A 12 11.03 -2.99 1.78
CA LYS A 12 11.63 -3.04 3.12
C LYS A 12 10.58 -3.20 4.22
N SER A 13 9.47 -3.85 3.90
CA SER A 13 8.47 -4.25 4.89
C SER A 13 9.04 -5.19 5.96
N ASP A 14 8.46 -5.14 7.16
CA ASP A 14 8.90 -5.94 8.31
C ASP A 14 8.45 -7.40 8.18
N ALA A 15 7.31 -7.63 7.51
CA ALA A 15 6.83 -8.96 7.14
C ALA A 15 6.01 -8.91 5.83
N TRP A 16 5.90 -10.05 5.15
CA TRP A 16 5.14 -10.16 3.91
C TRP A 16 4.59 -11.57 3.69
N SER A 17 3.62 -11.72 2.78
CA SER A 17 2.89 -12.97 2.51
C SER A 17 3.73 -14.06 1.83
N GLY A 18 4.74 -13.67 1.04
CA GLY A 18 5.63 -14.58 0.31
C GLY A 18 5.13 -14.91 -1.10
N GLU A 19 5.31 -16.17 -1.52
CA GLU A 19 4.95 -16.69 -2.85
C GLU A 19 5.67 -15.97 -4.01
N SER A 20 4.94 -15.31 -4.92
CA SER A 20 5.53 -14.57 -6.04
C SER A 20 5.99 -13.17 -5.66
N LEU A 21 5.65 -12.68 -4.46
CA LEU A 21 6.04 -11.36 -4.00
C LEU A 21 7.57 -11.26 -3.87
N ARG A 22 8.18 -10.21 -4.43
CA ARG A 22 9.64 -10.03 -4.42
C ARG A 22 10.03 -8.59 -4.13
N ASN A 23 11.05 -8.46 -3.28
CA ASN A 23 11.79 -7.22 -3.10
C ASN A 23 12.77 -7.09 -4.27
N GLU A 24 12.49 -6.17 -5.19
CA GLU A 24 13.37 -5.82 -6.30
C GLU A 24 14.23 -4.61 -5.92
N THR A 25 15.15 -4.21 -6.81
CA THR A 25 15.92 -2.99 -6.60
C THR A 25 15.02 -1.76 -6.73
N GLY A 26 14.58 -1.23 -5.59
CA GLY A 26 13.82 0.02 -5.46
C GLY A 26 12.31 -0.12 -5.72
N ASN A 27 11.77 -1.33 -5.69
CA ASN A 27 10.32 -1.55 -5.64
C ASN A 27 9.98 -2.97 -5.14
N LEU A 28 8.76 -3.14 -4.64
CA LEU A 28 8.10 -4.41 -4.44
C LEU A 28 7.38 -4.83 -5.74
N GLY A 29 7.70 -6.01 -6.24
CA GLY A 29 7.09 -6.58 -7.45
C GLY A 29 6.47 -7.95 -7.20
N GLY A 30 5.89 -8.52 -8.25
CA GLY A 30 5.30 -9.87 -8.21
C GLY A 30 4.06 -9.99 -7.32
N THR A 31 3.37 -8.87 -7.08
CA THR A 31 2.11 -8.81 -6.32
C THR A 31 1.02 -9.64 -6.96
N TYR A 32 0.11 -10.19 -6.16
CA TYR A 32 -1.01 -11.02 -6.60
C TYR A 32 -2.21 -10.72 -5.69
N ASP A 33 -3.38 -11.25 -6.04
CA ASP A 33 -4.56 -11.09 -5.19
C ASP A 33 -4.35 -11.74 -3.82
N GLY A 34 -4.50 -10.96 -2.75
CA GLY A 34 -4.26 -11.39 -1.37
C GLY A 34 -2.80 -11.31 -0.92
N ALA A 35 -1.87 -10.88 -1.78
CA ALA A 35 -0.52 -10.55 -1.32
C ALA A 35 -0.57 -9.44 -0.26
N TRP A 36 0.36 -9.44 0.69
CA TRP A 36 0.41 -8.38 1.70
C TRP A 36 1.83 -8.09 2.16
N ILE A 37 2.03 -6.84 2.57
CA ILE A 37 3.19 -6.37 3.32
C ILE A 37 2.74 -5.72 4.62
N ARG A 38 3.60 -5.75 5.64
CA ARG A 38 3.33 -5.21 6.97
C ARG A 38 4.46 -4.33 7.47
N TYR A 39 4.11 -3.32 8.24
CA TYR A 39 5.04 -2.52 9.04
C TYR A 39 4.62 -2.56 10.51
N ASP A 40 5.59 -2.82 11.39
CA ASP A 40 5.34 -3.13 12.79
C ASP A 40 5.33 -1.86 13.65
N GLY A 41 4.31 -1.74 14.52
CA GLY A 41 4.25 -0.72 15.57
C GLY A 41 4.45 0.72 15.09
N LEU A 42 3.82 1.08 13.96
CA LEU A 42 3.78 2.44 13.45
C LEU A 42 3.03 3.33 14.43
N ASP A 43 3.66 4.44 14.82
CA ASP A 43 3.12 5.39 15.80
C ASP A 43 2.49 6.60 15.10
N PHE A 44 1.18 6.79 15.28
CA PHE A 44 0.41 7.92 14.78
C PHE A 44 -0.11 8.81 15.92
N GLU A 45 0.61 8.90 17.03
CA GLU A 45 0.31 9.90 18.06
C GLU A 45 0.27 11.31 17.46
N GLY A 46 -0.79 12.06 17.77
CA GLY A 46 -1.03 13.41 17.22
C GLY A 46 -1.87 13.46 15.95
N LEU A 47 -2.28 12.31 15.39
CA LEU A 47 -3.02 12.24 14.14
C LEU A 47 -4.35 13.04 14.16
N ASN A 48 -4.47 13.95 13.20
CA ASN A 48 -5.71 14.70 12.92
C ASN A 48 -6.41 14.25 11.62
N THR A 49 -5.69 14.24 10.50
CA THR A 49 -6.19 13.80 9.18
C THR A 49 -5.13 12.94 8.54
N LEU A 50 -5.53 11.88 7.82
CA LEU A 50 -4.59 10.95 7.22
C LEU A 50 -4.78 10.85 5.70
N ILE A 51 -3.79 11.32 4.97
CA ILE A 51 -3.61 11.00 3.55
C ILE A 51 -2.57 9.90 3.44
N LEU A 52 -2.89 8.85 2.68
CA LEU A 52 -1.90 7.90 2.20
C LEU A 52 -1.41 8.31 0.82
N GLY A 53 -0.12 8.63 0.72
CA GLY A 53 0.61 8.72 -0.53
C GLY A 53 1.15 7.36 -0.95
N LEU A 54 0.95 6.98 -2.21
CA LEU A 54 1.43 5.72 -2.77
C LEU A 54 2.11 5.98 -4.11
N ARG A 55 3.36 5.53 -4.27
CA ARG A 55 4.04 5.52 -5.57
C ARG A 55 4.07 4.10 -6.14
N TYR A 56 3.42 3.91 -7.28
CA TYR A 56 3.25 2.59 -7.88
C TYR A 56 3.27 2.65 -9.41
N ASP A 57 3.40 1.48 -10.02
CA ASP A 57 3.27 1.23 -11.45
C ASP A 57 2.24 0.12 -11.65
N ASN A 58 1.21 0.37 -12.45
CA ASN A 58 0.21 -0.59 -12.88
C ASN A 58 0.26 -0.67 -14.41
N ALA A 59 0.93 -1.70 -14.92
CA ALA A 59 1.05 -1.98 -16.33
C ALA A 59 -0.19 -2.70 -16.85
N SER A 60 -1.01 -2.04 -17.67
CA SER A 60 -2.28 -2.63 -18.14
C SER A 60 -2.17 -3.92 -18.94
N ASP A 61 -1.01 -4.26 -19.50
CA ASP A 61 -0.79 -5.55 -20.15
C ASP A 61 -0.45 -6.69 -19.16
N ARG A 62 -0.21 -6.37 -17.89
CA ARG A 62 0.14 -7.34 -16.84
C ARG A 62 -0.73 -7.28 -15.58
N CYS A 63 -1.37 -6.16 -15.29
CA CYS A 63 -2.13 -5.93 -14.06
C CYS A 63 -3.64 -6.04 -14.25
N ALA A 64 -4.32 -6.58 -13.23
CA ALA A 64 -5.77 -6.62 -13.17
C ALA A 64 -6.35 -5.19 -13.25
N SER A 65 -7.47 -5.00 -13.95
CA SER A 65 -8.06 -3.66 -14.15
C SER A 65 -8.78 -3.10 -12.92
N ASP A 66 -9.14 -3.99 -11.99
CA ASP A 66 -9.75 -3.73 -10.69
C ASP A 66 -8.71 -3.79 -9.56
N SER A 67 -7.44 -3.50 -9.88
CA SER A 67 -6.36 -3.49 -8.90
C SER A 67 -6.61 -2.46 -7.81
N SER A 68 -6.52 -2.89 -6.55
CA SER A 68 -6.64 -2.02 -5.38
C SER A 68 -5.72 -2.48 -4.25
N LEU A 69 -5.60 -1.64 -3.22
CA LEU A 69 -4.84 -1.88 -2.01
C LEU A 69 -5.71 -1.59 -0.78
N GLU A 70 -5.98 -2.61 0.02
CA GLU A 70 -6.63 -2.44 1.33
C GLU A 70 -5.58 -2.00 2.36
N VAL A 71 -5.94 -1.05 3.19
CA VAL A 71 -5.15 -0.64 4.36
C VAL A 71 -5.85 -1.17 5.61
N ARG A 72 -5.18 -2.05 6.34
CA ARG A 72 -5.72 -2.75 7.51
C ARG A 72 -4.80 -2.59 8.72
N VAL A 73 -5.39 -2.67 9.91
CA VAL A 73 -4.65 -2.54 11.18
C VAL A 73 -4.76 -3.81 12.01
N ASP A 74 -3.66 -4.13 12.70
CA ASP A 74 -3.51 -5.19 13.70
C ASP A 74 -3.82 -6.62 13.21
N GLY A 75 -3.87 -6.81 11.89
CA GLY A 75 -3.97 -8.12 11.25
C GLY A 75 -4.22 -8.02 9.75
N VAL A 76 -3.87 -9.07 9.01
CA VAL A 76 -4.14 -9.16 7.55
C VAL A 76 -5.64 -9.15 7.23
N ASP A 77 -6.47 -9.69 8.13
CA ASP A 77 -7.94 -9.60 8.08
C ASP A 77 -8.46 -8.65 9.17
N GLY A 78 -7.59 -7.77 9.67
CA GLY A 78 -7.90 -6.80 10.72
C GLY A 78 -8.84 -5.70 10.23
N GLN A 79 -9.05 -4.70 11.08
CA GLN A 79 -9.96 -3.59 10.79
C GLN A 79 -9.51 -2.84 9.53
N LEU A 80 -10.40 -2.73 8.55
CA LEU A 80 -10.18 -1.96 7.33
C LEU A 80 -10.33 -0.47 7.62
N ILE A 81 -9.33 0.32 7.22
CA ILE A 81 -9.32 1.78 7.43
C ILE A 81 -9.33 2.58 6.11
N GLY A 82 -9.16 1.90 4.98
CA GLY A 82 -9.34 2.48 3.66
C GLY A 82 -9.03 1.48 2.54
N THR A 83 -9.53 1.77 1.35
CA THR A 83 -9.20 1.07 0.11
C THR A 83 -8.68 2.09 -0.91
N VAL A 84 -7.52 1.80 -1.49
CA VAL A 84 -6.86 2.64 -2.50
C VAL A 84 -6.98 1.98 -3.86
N GLU A 85 -7.74 2.59 -4.76
CA GLU A 85 -7.79 2.18 -6.16
C GLU A 85 -6.46 2.43 -6.88
N LEU A 86 -6.01 1.47 -7.70
CA LEU A 86 -4.74 1.53 -8.43
C LEU A 86 -5.00 1.57 -9.95
N PRO A 87 -5.51 2.71 -10.48
CA PRO A 87 -5.74 2.83 -11.91
C PRO A 87 -4.45 2.63 -12.71
N THR A 88 -4.60 2.13 -13.94
CA THR A 88 -3.47 1.95 -14.85
C THR A 88 -2.61 3.20 -14.97
N THR A 89 -1.31 3.01 -14.81
CA THR A 89 -0.33 4.09 -14.96
C THR A 89 0.27 4.12 -16.37
N GLY A 90 0.43 2.95 -17.00
CA GLY A 90 1.00 2.80 -18.35
C GLY A 90 0.62 1.47 -19.04
N LYS A 91 1.07 1.30 -20.29
CA LYS A 91 0.82 0.07 -21.05
C LYS A 91 1.67 -1.10 -20.54
N ALA A 92 2.95 -0.85 -20.29
CA ALA A 92 3.96 -1.78 -19.79
C ALA A 92 4.68 -1.17 -18.57
N TRP A 93 5.50 -1.96 -17.89
CA TRP A 93 6.30 -1.50 -16.75
C TRP A 93 7.23 -0.33 -17.08
N GLY A 94 7.51 0.50 -16.07
CA GLY A 94 8.36 1.68 -16.12
C GLY A 94 7.61 2.99 -15.92
N THR A 95 6.28 3.00 -15.76
CA THR A 95 5.47 4.23 -15.65
C THR A 95 4.95 4.41 -14.23
N TYR A 96 5.82 4.88 -13.33
CA TYR A 96 5.41 5.11 -11.94
C TYR A 96 4.62 6.42 -11.78
N LYS A 97 3.55 6.38 -10.99
CA LYS A 97 2.78 7.56 -10.56
C LYS A 97 2.66 7.58 -9.05
N THR A 98 2.52 8.77 -8.49
CA THR A 98 2.16 8.96 -7.09
C THR A 98 0.72 9.42 -7.01
N ILE A 99 -0.09 8.73 -6.20
CA ILE A 99 -1.46 9.12 -5.85
C ILE A 99 -1.52 9.47 -4.36
N GLN A 100 -2.56 10.21 -3.99
CA GLN A 100 -2.88 10.57 -2.62
C GLN A 100 -4.35 10.23 -2.38
N VAL A 101 -4.62 9.51 -1.30
CA VAL A 101 -5.99 9.08 -0.94
C VAL A 101 -6.22 9.42 0.53
N ALA A 102 -7.33 10.08 0.83
CA ALA A 102 -7.76 10.27 2.21
C ALA A 102 -8.26 8.94 2.78
N MET A 103 -7.82 8.58 3.98
CA MET A 103 -8.33 7.38 4.67
C MET A 103 -9.69 7.68 5.30
N ASP A 104 -10.59 6.70 5.26
CA ASP A 104 -11.99 6.90 5.64
C ASP A 104 -12.17 7.05 7.17
N ASN A 105 -11.34 6.35 7.96
CA ASN A 105 -11.44 6.29 9.42
C ASN A 105 -10.06 6.51 10.08
N PRO A 106 -9.42 7.68 9.91
CA PRO A 106 -8.05 7.94 10.37
C PRO A 106 -7.92 7.77 11.89
N GLU A 107 -8.95 8.04 12.67
CA GLU A 107 -8.94 7.92 14.12
C GLU A 107 -8.66 6.52 14.64
N ILE A 108 -8.87 5.48 13.82
CA ILE A 108 -8.56 4.09 14.16
C ILE A 108 -7.05 3.88 14.35
N LEU A 109 -6.22 4.70 13.70
CA LEU A 109 -4.76 4.60 13.81
C LEU A 109 -4.17 5.33 15.01
N LYS A 110 -4.97 6.03 15.83
CA LYS A 110 -4.44 6.78 16.98
C LYS A 110 -3.69 5.85 17.95
N GLY A 111 -2.39 6.11 18.09
CA GLY A 111 -1.49 5.29 18.88
C GLY A 111 -0.63 4.42 17.98
N LYS A 112 -0.38 3.18 18.42
CA LYS A 112 0.57 2.26 17.78
C LYS A 112 -0.15 1.07 17.19
N HIS A 113 0.08 0.81 15.91
CA HIS A 113 -0.55 -0.30 15.19
C HIS A 113 0.45 -1.00 14.28
N ASP A 114 0.24 -2.30 14.07
CA ASP A 114 0.81 -2.97 12.92
C ASP A 114 -0.07 -2.65 11.71
N VAL A 115 0.51 -2.10 10.65
CA VAL A 115 -0.25 -1.70 9.46
C VAL A 115 0.05 -2.67 8.33
N TYR A 116 -1.02 -3.22 7.76
CA TYR A 116 -1.00 -4.16 6.65
C TYR A 116 -1.52 -3.47 5.39
N PHE A 117 -0.80 -3.69 4.29
CA PHE A 117 -1.22 -3.28 2.95
C PHE A 117 -1.50 -4.54 2.15
N VAL A 118 -2.77 -4.82 1.87
CA VAL A 118 -3.23 -6.06 1.22
C VAL A 118 -3.62 -5.76 -0.22
N PHE A 119 -2.92 -6.36 -1.17
CA PHE A 119 -3.14 -6.20 -2.60
C PHE A 119 -4.36 -7.00 -3.05
N ARG A 120 -5.20 -6.40 -3.88
CA ARG A 120 -6.43 -7.00 -4.42
C ARG A 120 -6.53 -6.81 -5.91
N GLY A 121 -7.13 -7.77 -6.60
CA GLY A 121 -7.53 -7.65 -8.00
C GLY A 121 -7.90 -8.99 -8.62
N THR A 122 -8.72 -8.98 -9.67
CA THR A 122 -9.09 -10.21 -10.40
C THR A 122 -7.91 -10.69 -11.24
N THR A 123 -6.97 -11.39 -10.61
CA THR A 123 -5.76 -11.91 -11.24
C THR A 123 -6.07 -13.19 -12.05
N GLY A 124 -5.39 -13.34 -13.19
CA GLY A 124 -5.61 -14.43 -14.14
C GLY A 124 -4.60 -14.34 -15.28
N GLU A 125 -5.07 -14.05 -16.50
CA GLU A 125 -4.18 -13.73 -17.63
C GLU A 125 -3.27 -12.52 -17.35
N LYS A 126 -3.78 -11.58 -16.55
CA LYS A 126 -3.02 -10.47 -15.95
C LYS A 126 -2.72 -10.84 -14.50
N PRO A 127 -1.52 -11.36 -14.20
CA PRO A 127 -1.27 -12.04 -12.94
C PRO A 127 -0.99 -11.10 -11.77
N TYR A 128 -0.84 -9.79 -12.01
CA TYR A 128 -0.35 -8.86 -10.98
C TYR A 128 -1.33 -7.77 -10.60
N VAL A 129 -1.06 -7.10 -9.48
CA VAL A 129 -1.82 -5.93 -9.01
C VAL A 129 -1.06 -4.64 -9.35
N ALA A 130 0.18 -4.50 -8.87
CA ALA A 130 1.08 -3.38 -9.17
C ALA A 130 2.53 -3.71 -8.77
N ASN A 131 3.49 -2.94 -9.30
CA ASN A 131 4.75 -2.73 -8.60
C ASN A 131 4.62 -1.49 -7.71
N VAL A 132 5.18 -1.54 -6.50
CA VAL A 132 5.10 -0.43 -5.53
C VAL A 132 6.49 0.00 -5.12
N ASP A 133 6.81 1.28 -5.23
CA ASP A 133 8.07 1.84 -4.72
C ASP A 133 7.92 2.14 -3.23
N TYR A 134 7.00 3.03 -2.86
CA TYR A 134 6.81 3.41 -1.47
C TYR A 134 5.38 3.79 -1.12
N LEU A 135 5.13 3.76 0.18
CA LEU A 135 3.94 4.30 0.84
C LEU A 135 4.37 5.39 1.82
N GLN A 136 3.51 6.38 2.07
CA GLN A 136 3.76 7.37 3.11
C GLN A 136 2.44 7.96 3.59
N PHE A 137 2.20 7.84 4.88
CA PHE A 137 1.15 8.59 5.55
C PHE A 137 1.57 10.04 5.76
N ARG A 138 0.66 10.98 5.52
CA ARG A 138 0.88 12.40 5.75
C ARG A 138 -0.32 12.99 6.45
N GLU A 139 -0.05 13.89 7.37
CA GLU A 139 -1.07 14.85 7.76
C GLU A 139 -1.37 15.77 6.58
N THR A 140 -2.63 16.07 6.31
CA THR A 140 -2.93 17.31 5.60
C THR A 140 -2.44 18.44 6.49
N ALA A 141 -1.53 19.27 5.99
CA ALA A 141 -1.38 20.60 6.56
C ALA A 141 -2.79 21.20 6.65
N VAL A 142 -3.16 21.64 7.84
CA VAL A 142 -4.31 22.52 7.98
C VAL A 142 -3.92 23.78 7.22
N ASP A 143 -4.60 24.06 6.10
CA ASP A 143 -4.47 25.34 5.41
C ASP A 143 -4.78 26.50 6.39
#